data_AF-A0A954INM4-F1
#
_entry.id   AF-A0A954INM4-F1
#
_cell.length_a   1.000
_cell.length_b   1.000
_cell.length_c   1.000
_cell.angle_alpha   90.00
_cell.angle_beta   90.00
_cell.angle_gamma   90.00
#
_symmetry.space_group_name_H-M   'P 1'
#
loop_
_entity.id
_entity.type
_entity.pdbx_description
1 polymer ?
#
loop_
_entity_poly.entity_id
_entity_poly.type
_entity_poly.pdbx_seq_one_letter_code
_entity_poly.pdbx_strand_id
1 'polypeptide(L)'
;GDLVLEPTDLPLEIGEWKQTGFSPPRPVEQLPQGQYWSSHTWTYQAGARQAIAAFDQANWIDWHELTVCYELSGWTLLQRLVVAPEQPEDQSWEYIVSTFQKDDGQKAMMLYSMFFEDGTPLLPPEIRTQSRQALIEEEQRTFAERMRHRIDYAARRNASAATQHGRALQCQVFLTMDNEDPQQLLQSTTELHLVTRQLFLMCWQDRNRNPVANGDESGRELQHP
;
A
#
# COMPACT_ATOMS: atom_id res chain seq x y z
N GLY A 1 2.17 1.34 16.29
CA GLY A 1 2.06 2.71 15.76
C GLY A 1 2.43 2.68 14.29
N ASP A 2 2.37 3.80 13.57
CA ASP A 2 2.92 3.84 12.20
C ASP A 2 4.44 3.72 12.27
N LEU A 3 5.03 2.97 11.34
CA LEU A 3 6.46 2.98 11.11
C LEU A 3 6.86 4.28 10.44
N VAL A 4 8.01 4.80 10.85
CA VAL A 4 8.76 5.81 10.11
C VAL A 4 9.79 5.07 9.27
N LEU A 5 9.58 4.98 7.96
CA LEU A 5 10.53 4.34 7.03
C LEU A 5 11.51 5.38 6.49
N GLU A 6 12.70 4.91 6.13
CA GLU A 6 13.82 5.67 5.62
C GLU A 6 14.11 5.31 4.15
N PRO A 7 14.80 6.17 3.40
CA PRO A 7 15.14 5.89 2.00
C PRO A 7 15.86 4.54 1.79
N THR A 8 16.62 4.08 2.79
CA THR A 8 17.44 2.86 2.78
C THR A 8 16.69 1.59 3.18
N ASP A 9 15.43 1.68 3.60
CA ASP A 9 14.61 0.51 3.91
C ASP A 9 14.23 -0.30 2.65
N LEU A 10 14.37 0.31 1.47
CA LEU A 10 14.34 -0.39 0.18
C LEU A 10 15.71 -0.29 -0.51
N PRO A 11 16.09 -1.30 -1.30
CA PRO A 11 17.36 -1.30 -2.02
C PRO A 11 17.36 -0.27 -3.16
N LEU A 12 18.55 0.26 -3.43
CA LEU A 12 18.79 1.21 -4.52
C LEU A 12 18.50 0.61 -5.91
N GLU A 13 18.56 -0.71 -6.06
CA GLU A 13 18.27 -1.40 -7.32
C GLU A 13 17.41 -2.65 -7.07
N ILE A 14 16.39 -2.88 -7.90
CA ILE A 14 15.53 -4.08 -7.92
C ILE A 14 15.34 -4.49 -9.38
N GLY A 15 15.98 -5.57 -9.81
CA GLY A 15 16.00 -5.95 -11.22
C GLY A 15 16.58 -4.83 -12.09
N GLU A 16 15.82 -4.35 -13.06
CA GLU A 16 16.20 -3.20 -13.91
C GLU A 16 15.89 -1.82 -13.29
N TRP A 17 15.18 -1.79 -12.17
CA TRP A 17 14.68 -0.57 -11.55
C TRP A 17 15.72 0.05 -10.61
N LYS A 18 15.99 1.34 -10.78
CA LYS A 18 16.88 2.12 -9.91
C LYS A 18 16.11 3.14 -9.09
N GLN A 19 16.31 3.15 -7.80
CA GLN A 19 15.72 4.15 -6.91
C GLN A 19 16.29 5.53 -7.25
N THR A 20 15.41 6.49 -7.51
CA THR A 20 15.74 7.87 -7.86
C THR A 20 15.17 8.88 -6.88
N GLY A 21 14.26 8.46 -6.01
CA GLY A 21 13.66 9.34 -5.01
C GLY A 21 12.99 8.59 -3.88
N PHE A 22 12.77 9.33 -2.79
CA PHE A 22 12.00 8.91 -1.64
C PHE A 22 11.16 10.10 -1.17
N SER A 23 9.92 9.86 -0.78
CA SER A 23 9.07 10.86 -0.15
C SER A 23 8.50 10.28 1.15
N PRO A 24 8.82 10.89 2.31
CA PRO A 24 8.22 10.49 3.57
C PRO A 24 6.74 10.92 3.63
N PRO A 25 5.99 10.43 4.63
CA PRO A 25 4.64 10.87 4.92
C PRO A 25 4.60 12.39 5.09
N ARG A 26 3.50 12.99 4.63
CA ARG A 26 3.27 14.41 4.92
C ARG A 26 3.06 14.60 6.42
N PRO A 27 3.57 15.68 7.01
CA PRO A 27 3.25 16.05 8.38
C PRO A 27 1.73 16.13 8.58
N VAL A 28 1.25 15.72 9.75
CA VAL A 28 -0.20 15.66 10.07
C VAL A 28 -0.88 17.01 9.85
N GLU A 29 -0.15 18.11 10.06
CA GLU A 29 -0.63 19.48 9.88
C GLU A 29 -0.88 19.85 8.41
N GLN A 30 -0.29 19.11 7.48
CA GLN A 30 -0.43 19.29 6.03
C GLN A 30 -1.41 18.30 5.40
N LEU A 31 -1.96 17.38 6.20
CA LEU A 31 -2.96 16.44 5.73
C LEU A 31 -4.33 17.15 5.68
N PRO A 32 -5.14 16.92 4.62
CA PRO A 32 -6.53 17.35 4.60
C PRO A 32 -7.27 16.88 5.85
N GLN A 33 -8.18 17.71 6.37
CA GLN A 33 -8.92 17.41 7.59
C GLN A 33 -9.59 16.02 7.49
N GLY A 34 -9.30 15.12 8.42
CA GLY A 34 -9.77 13.73 8.41
C GLY A 34 -8.78 12.70 7.84
N GLN A 35 -7.65 13.13 7.27
CA GLN A 35 -6.55 12.24 6.89
C GLN A 35 -5.51 12.18 8.01
N TYR A 36 -5.22 10.97 8.49
CA TYR A 36 -4.30 10.70 9.61
C TYR A 36 -3.42 9.48 9.35
N TRP A 37 -3.01 9.25 8.11
CA TRP A 37 -2.26 8.04 7.75
C TRP A 37 -0.92 8.35 7.08
N SER A 38 0.03 7.46 7.37
CA SER A 38 1.40 7.57 6.88
C SER A 38 1.57 6.74 5.61
N SER A 39 1.77 7.41 4.47
CA SER A 39 2.19 6.76 3.23
C SER A 39 3.63 7.14 2.91
N HIS A 40 4.50 6.13 2.79
CA HIS A 40 5.89 6.31 2.34
C HIS A 40 5.96 5.89 0.87
N THR A 41 6.69 6.66 0.04
CA THR A 41 6.81 6.34 -1.37
C THR A 41 8.26 6.38 -1.85
N TRP A 42 8.63 5.42 -2.68
CA TRP A 42 9.92 5.35 -3.37
C TRP A 42 9.70 5.45 -4.86
N THR A 43 10.47 6.29 -5.51
CA THR A 43 10.47 6.44 -6.96
C THR A 43 11.56 5.56 -7.54
N TYR A 44 11.19 4.72 -8.50
CA TYR A 44 12.07 3.84 -9.26
C TYR A 44 12.04 4.19 -10.74
N GLN A 45 13.19 4.08 -11.42
CA GLN A 45 13.33 4.36 -12.84
C GLN A 45 14.01 3.20 -13.57
N ALA A 46 13.47 2.83 -14.74
CA ALA A 46 14.04 1.86 -15.67
C ALA A 46 14.01 2.44 -17.09
N GLY A 47 15.14 3.00 -17.54
CA GLY A 47 15.18 3.77 -18.79
C GLY A 47 14.28 5.01 -18.73
N ALA A 48 13.31 5.09 -19.64
CA ALA A 48 12.31 6.17 -19.67
C ALA A 48 11.12 5.93 -18.71
N ARG A 49 11.00 4.74 -18.14
CA ARG A 49 9.87 4.33 -17.30
C ARG A 49 10.07 4.78 -15.86
N GLN A 50 8.98 5.20 -15.22
CA GLN A 50 8.97 5.60 -13.82
C GLN A 50 7.88 4.85 -13.06
N ALA A 51 8.27 4.14 -12.00
CA ALA A 51 7.37 3.45 -11.08
C ALA A 51 7.45 4.09 -9.68
N ILE A 52 6.34 4.03 -8.94
CA ILE A 52 6.24 4.45 -7.56
C ILE A 52 5.88 3.22 -6.73
N ALA A 53 6.78 2.78 -5.86
CA ALA A 53 6.47 1.82 -4.81
C ALA A 53 5.98 2.59 -3.59
N ALA A 54 4.89 2.17 -2.97
CA ALA A 54 4.36 2.83 -1.79
C ALA A 54 3.91 1.83 -0.72
N PHE A 55 4.07 2.27 0.54
CA PHE A 55 3.60 1.59 1.72
C PHE A 55 2.64 2.49 2.48
N ASP A 56 1.36 2.12 2.43
CA ASP A 56 0.27 2.85 3.07
C ASP A 56 -0.10 2.15 4.39
N GLN A 57 -0.01 2.91 5.47
CA GLN A 57 -0.30 2.48 6.83
C GLN A 57 -1.61 3.08 7.34
N ALA A 58 -2.56 3.39 6.46
CA ALA A 58 -3.87 3.80 6.95
C ALA A 58 -4.49 2.65 7.76
N ASN A 59 -5.30 3.00 8.74
CA ASN A 59 -5.96 2.05 9.63
C ASN A 59 -7.09 1.32 8.88
N TRP A 60 -6.77 0.61 7.80
CA TRP A 60 -7.68 -0.25 7.08
C TRP A 60 -8.06 -1.40 8.02
N ILE A 61 -9.34 -1.74 8.07
CA ILE A 61 -9.83 -2.87 8.89
C ILE A 61 -10.15 -4.09 8.03
N ASP A 62 -10.06 -3.94 6.71
CA ASP A 62 -10.37 -4.93 5.68
C ASP A 62 -9.69 -4.51 4.36
N TRP A 63 -9.92 -5.27 3.28
CA TRP A 63 -9.39 -5.00 1.95
C TRP A 63 -9.73 -3.58 1.49
N HIS A 64 -8.70 -2.90 0.99
CA HIS A 64 -8.81 -1.61 0.36
C HIS A 64 -8.61 -1.75 -1.15
N GLU A 65 -9.68 -1.45 -1.88
CA GLU A 65 -9.70 -1.59 -3.32
C GLU A 65 -9.19 -0.31 -3.99
N LEU A 66 -7.90 -0.32 -4.33
CA LEU A 66 -7.26 0.81 -4.99
C LEU A 66 -7.88 1.14 -6.35
N THR A 67 -8.46 0.19 -7.08
CA THR A 67 -8.98 0.48 -8.42
C THR A 67 -10.01 1.60 -8.39
N VAL A 68 -10.85 1.66 -7.33
CA VAL A 68 -11.85 2.71 -7.19
C VAL A 68 -11.24 4.05 -6.82
N CYS A 69 -10.20 4.10 -5.99
CA CYS A 69 -9.50 5.36 -5.71
C CYS A 69 -8.88 5.97 -6.98
N TYR A 70 -8.32 5.13 -7.84
CA TYR A 70 -7.79 5.58 -9.13
C TYR A 70 -8.90 5.99 -10.10
N GLU A 71 -10.02 5.27 -10.14
CA GLU A 71 -11.18 5.68 -10.94
C GLU A 71 -11.74 7.04 -10.51
N LEU A 72 -11.88 7.28 -9.20
CA LEU A 72 -12.28 8.58 -8.64
C LEU A 72 -11.27 9.69 -8.95
N SER A 73 -10.01 9.34 -9.21
CA SER A 73 -8.95 10.27 -9.61
C SER A 73 -8.89 10.51 -11.13
N GLY A 74 -9.89 10.02 -11.88
CA GLY A 74 -10.03 10.23 -13.32
C GLY A 74 -9.40 9.16 -14.20
N TRP A 75 -9.00 8.02 -13.64
CA TRP A 75 -8.59 6.87 -14.44
C TRP A 75 -9.79 6.02 -14.86
N THR A 76 -9.70 5.34 -16.00
CA THR A 76 -10.63 4.29 -16.39
C THR A 76 -9.95 2.94 -16.23
N LEU A 77 -10.51 2.07 -15.39
CA LEU A 77 -10.05 0.69 -15.24
C LEU A 77 -10.30 -0.09 -16.54
N LEU A 78 -9.25 -0.68 -17.10
CA LEU A 78 -9.31 -1.53 -18.28
C LEU A 78 -9.32 -3.03 -17.91
N GLN A 79 -8.51 -3.41 -16.93
CA GLN A 79 -8.37 -4.79 -16.48
C GLN A 79 -8.05 -4.84 -14.99
N ARG A 80 -8.57 -5.86 -14.29
CA ARG A 80 -8.22 -6.23 -12.91
C ARG A 80 -8.11 -7.74 -12.84
N LEU A 81 -6.98 -8.26 -12.37
CA LEU A 81 -6.70 -9.69 -12.22
C LEU A 81 -6.21 -9.96 -10.81
N VAL A 82 -6.74 -11.01 -10.17
CA VAL A 82 -6.14 -11.60 -8.97
C VAL A 82 -5.05 -12.56 -9.44
N VAL A 83 -3.84 -12.42 -8.90
CA VAL A 83 -2.69 -13.25 -9.25
C VAL A 83 -2.17 -13.93 -7.99
N ALA A 84 -2.15 -15.25 -8.02
CA ALA A 84 -1.44 -16.07 -7.03
C ALA A 84 0.01 -16.25 -7.49
N PRO A 85 1.02 -15.88 -6.67
CA PRO A 85 2.40 -16.16 -7.01
C PRO A 85 2.64 -17.68 -7.04
N GLU A 86 3.66 -18.12 -7.80
CA GLU A 86 4.12 -19.51 -7.79
C GLU A 86 4.81 -19.84 -6.45
N GLN A 87 4.01 -20.03 -5.39
CA GLN A 87 4.43 -20.39 -4.04
C GLN A 87 3.54 -21.54 -3.52
N PRO A 88 4.00 -22.30 -2.51
CA PRO A 88 3.14 -23.24 -1.79
C PRO A 88 1.84 -22.57 -1.32
N GLU A 89 0.71 -23.28 -1.38
CA GLU A 89 -0.63 -22.73 -1.09
C GLU A 89 -0.72 -22.08 0.31
N ASP A 90 0.00 -22.64 1.29
CA ASP A 90 0.08 -22.15 2.68
C ASP A 90 0.94 -20.88 2.85
N GLN A 91 1.61 -20.44 1.77
CA GLN A 91 2.46 -19.25 1.72
C GLN A 91 2.03 -18.28 0.61
N SER A 92 0.95 -18.58 -0.11
CA SER A 92 0.47 -17.75 -1.21
C SER A 92 -0.01 -16.40 -0.70
N TRP A 93 0.73 -15.35 -1.03
CA TRP A 93 0.30 -13.98 -0.85
C TRP A 93 -0.15 -13.42 -2.19
N GLU A 94 -1.44 -13.54 -2.46
CA GLU A 94 -2.06 -13.02 -3.68
C GLU A 94 -1.94 -11.50 -3.79
N TYR A 95 -1.94 -11.01 -5.02
CA TYR A 95 -1.94 -9.58 -5.33
C TYR A 95 -2.84 -9.30 -6.52
N ILE A 96 -3.24 -8.04 -6.66
CA ILE A 96 -3.99 -7.58 -7.82
C ILE A 96 -3.03 -6.98 -8.85
N VAL A 97 -3.26 -7.29 -10.12
CA VAL A 97 -2.72 -6.55 -11.27
C VAL A 97 -3.86 -5.80 -11.92
N SER A 98 -3.73 -4.48 -12.06
CA SER A 98 -4.71 -3.65 -12.77
C SER A 98 -4.07 -2.79 -13.83
N THR A 99 -4.79 -2.55 -14.92
CA THR A 99 -4.39 -1.60 -15.96
C THR A 99 -5.44 -0.52 -16.12
N PHE A 100 -4.99 0.70 -16.42
CA PHE A 100 -5.82 1.89 -16.50
C PHE A 100 -5.49 2.72 -17.73
N GLN A 101 -6.42 3.58 -18.09
CA GLN A 101 -6.24 4.61 -19.12
C GLN A 101 -6.97 5.90 -18.74
N LYS A 102 -6.42 7.06 -19.09
CA LYS A 102 -7.09 8.36 -19.09
C LYS A 102 -7.62 8.73 -20.48
N ASP A 103 -8.52 9.70 -20.52
CA ASP A 103 -9.11 10.22 -21.76
C ASP A 103 -8.07 10.82 -22.73
N ASP A 104 -6.94 11.32 -22.21
CA ASP A 104 -5.81 11.83 -23.00
C ASP A 104 -4.94 10.72 -23.61
N GLY A 105 -5.27 9.45 -23.35
CA GLY A 105 -4.55 8.28 -23.83
C GLY A 105 -3.45 7.78 -22.91
N GLN A 106 -3.11 8.50 -21.82
CA GLN A 106 -2.12 8.04 -20.85
C GLN A 106 -2.55 6.70 -20.25
N LYS A 107 -1.64 5.73 -20.17
CA LYS A 107 -1.90 4.40 -19.59
C LYS A 107 -1.18 4.24 -18.26
N ALA A 108 -1.66 3.33 -17.42
CA ALA A 108 -0.96 2.93 -16.21
C ALA A 108 -1.17 1.46 -15.87
N MET A 109 -0.22 0.90 -15.13
CA MET A 109 -0.31 -0.41 -14.49
C MET A 109 -0.13 -0.22 -12.99
N MET A 110 -0.91 -0.97 -12.21
CA MET A 110 -0.84 -0.96 -10.76
C MET A 110 -0.84 -2.39 -10.24
N LEU A 111 0.08 -2.68 -9.32
CA LEU A 111 0.10 -3.91 -8.56
C LEU A 111 -0.04 -3.59 -7.09
N TYR A 112 -0.90 -4.30 -6.36
CA TYR A 112 -1.06 -4.08 -4.93
C TYR A 112 -1.50 -5.33 -4.18
N SER A 113 -1.10 -5.39 -2.93
CA SER A 113 -1.42 -6.45 -1.98
C SER A 113 -1.49 -5.86 -0.57
N MET A 114 -2.09 -6.60 0.35
CA MET A 114 -2.26 -6.17 1.73
C MET A 114 -1.86 -7.28 2.70
N PHE A 115 -1.48 -6.90 3.91
CA PHE A 115 -1.24 -7.81 5.02
C PHE A 115 -1.68 -7.16 6.34
N PHE A 116 -2.03 -7.98 7.32
CA PHE A 116 -2.40 -7.53 8.65
C PHE A 116 -1.19 -7.17 9.53
N GLU A 117 -1.42 -6.48 10.65
CA GLU A 117 -0.32 -6.13 11.57
C GLU A 117 0.45 -7.33 12.12
N ASP A 118 -0.15 -8.51 12.17
CA ASP A 118 0.52 -9.75 12.56
C ASP A 118 1.39 -10.36 11.45
N GLY A 119 1.36 -9.77 10.25
CA GLY A 119 2.07 -10.23 9.06
C GLY A 119 1.28 -11.19 8.18
N THR A 120 0.05 -11.55 8.56
CA THR A 120 -0.80 -12.47 7.78
C THR A 120 -1.21 -11.80 6.47
N PRO A 121 -0.97 -12.44 5.30
CA PRO A 121 -1.49 -11.97 4.02
C PRO A 121 -3.01 -11.75 4.07
N LEU A 122 -3.48 -10.62 3.54
CA LEU A 122 -4.89 -10.35 3.34
C LEU A 122 -5.23 -10.63 1.88
N LEU A 123 -6.12 -11.59 1.64
CA LEU A 123 -6.50 -12.00 0.30
C LEU A 123 -7.46 -10.99 -0.34
N PRO A 124 -7.28 -10.68 -1.65
CA PRO A 124 -8.24 -9.86 -2.37
C PRO A 124 -9.61 -10.56 -2.48
N PRO A 125 -10.72 -9.80 -2.46
CA PRO A 125 -12.01 -10.37 -2.78
C PRO A 125 -12.03 -10.85 -4.24
N GLU A 126 -12.60 -12.04 -4.47
CA GLU A 126 -12.95 -12.51 -5.80
C GLU A 126 -14.08 -11.63 -6.36
N ILE A 127 -13.72 -10.60 -7.11
CA ILE A 127 -14.70 -9.78 -7.83
C ILE A 127 -15.12 -10.54 -9.09
N ARG A 128 -16.00 -11.52 -8.94
CA ARG A 128 -16.65 -12.18 -10.07
C ARG A 128 -17.73 -11.27 -10.62
N THR A 129 -17.44 -10.63 -11.76
CA THR A 129 -18.47 -10.25 -12.74
C THR A 129 -19.61 -9.37 -12.22
N GLN A 130 -19.37 -8.49 -11.25
CA GLN A 130 -20.31 -7.41 -10.98
C GLN A 130 -20.19 -6.35 -12.08
N SER A 131 -21.33 -5.75 -12.47
CA SER A 131 -21.29 -4.61 -13.40
C SER A 131 -20.44 -3.49 -12.81
N ARG A 132 -19.69 -2.77 -13.64
CA ARG A 132 -18.85 -1.61 -13.23
C ARG A 132 -19.58 -0.66 -12.27
N GLN A 133 -20.86 -0.46 -12.52
CA GLN A 133 -21.74 0.37 -11.71
C GLN A 133 -22.02 -0.20 -10.31
N ALA A 134 -22.26 -1.52 -10.20
CA ALA A 134 -22.48 -2.18 -8.91
C ALA A 134 -21.22 -2.17 -8.03
N LEU A 135 -20.03 -2.28 -8.64
CA LEU A 135 -18.76 -2.16 -7.92
C LEU A 135 -18.56 -0.75 -7.40
N ILE A 136 -18.74 0.26 -8.24
CA ILE A 136 -18.62 1.67 -7.81
C ILE A 136 -19.63 1.98 -6.71
N GLU A 137 -20.86 1.47 -6.78
CA GLU A 137 -21.88 1.73 -5.75
C GLU A 137 -21.62 0.98 -4.44
N GLU A 138 -21.22 -0.30 -4.50
CA GLU A 138 -20.83 -1.09 -3.33
C GLU A 138 -19.58 -0.50 -2.69
N GLU A 139 -18.59 -0.13 -3.49
CA GLU A 139 -17.35 0.52 -3.06
C GLU A 139 -17.57 1.93 -2.55
N GLN A 140 -18.42 2.76 -3.14
CA GLN A 140 -18.70 4.11 -2.63
C GLN A 140 -19.48 4.03 -1.31
N ARG A 141 -20.44 3.11 -1.21
CA ARG A 141 -21.17 2.86 0.03
C ARG A 141 -20.22 2.37 1.13
N THR A 142 -19.43 1.34 0.83
CA THR A 142 -18.46 0.79 1.76
C THR A 142 -17.29 1.74 2.00
N PHE A 143 -16.85 2.56 1.05
CA PHE A 143 -15.78 3.56 1.22
C PHE A 143 -16.24 4.70 2.11
N ALA A 144 -17.43 5.26 1.89
CA ALA A 144 -18.01 6.27 2.78
C ALA A 144 -18.22 5.71 4.19
N GLU A 145 -18.68 4.47 4.31
CA GLU A 145 -18.82 3.77 5.59
C GLU A 145 -17.46 3.46 6.22
N ARG A 146 -16.46 3.00 5.47
CA ARG A 146 -15.08 2.70 5.91
C ARG A 146 -14.37 3.99 6.35
N MET A 147 -14.56 5.09 5.64
CA MET A 147 -14.04 6.42 6.03
C MET A 147 -14.76 6.94 7.28
N ARG A 148 -16.07 6.74 7.42
CA ARG A 148 -16.82 7.08 8.64
C ARG A 148 -16.38 6.23 9.84
N HIS A 149 -16.24 4.92 9.65
CA HIS A 149 -15.70 4.00 10.65
C HIS A 149 -14.27 4.36 11.05
N ARG A 150 -13.45 4.93 10.15
CA ARG A 150 -12.11 5.45 10.49
C ARG A 150 -12.15 6.70 11.34
N ILE A 151 -13.01 7.66 11.01
CA ILE A 151 -13.19 8.87 11.84
C ILE A 151 -13.62 8.44 13.25
N ASP A 152 -14.56 7.49 13.34
CA ASP A 152 -15.01 6.94 14.62
C ASP A 152 -13.93 6.12 15.33
N TYR A 153 -13.11 5.34 14.62
CA TYR A 153 -12.03 4.52 15.21
C TYR A 153 -10.85 5.37 15.70
N ALA A 154 -10.47 6.42 14.96
CA ALA A 154 -9.48 7.40 15.39
C ALA A 154 -9.95 8.14 16.66
N ALA A 155 -11.26 8.40 16.79
CA ALA A 155 -11.87 8.99 17.98
C ALA A 155 -12.04 7.99 19.15
N ARG A 156 -12.13 6.67 18.88
CA ARG A 156 -12.40 5.61 19.87
C ARG A 156 -11.17 4.83 20.34
N ARG A 157 -9.95 5.33 20.09
CA ARG A 157 -8.67 4.69 20.44
C ARG A 157 -8.46 4.33 21.94
N ASN A 158 -9.48 4.53 22.80
CA ASN A 158 -9.52 4.15 24.22
C ASN A 158 -10.56 3.07 24.59
N ALA A 159 -11.30 2.47 23.64
CA ALA A 159 -12.29 1.43 23.96
C ALA A 159 -12.10 0.17 23.09
N SER A 160 -11.99 -0.96 23.79
CA SER A 160 -11.52 -2.28 23.36
C SER A 160 -12.17 -2.95 22.14
N ALA A 161 -11.39 -3.87 21.57
CA ALA A 161 -11.78 -5.18 21.00
C ALA A 161 -12.71 -5.20 19.78
N ALA A 162 -12.14 -5.39 18.57
CA ALA A 162 -12.65 -6.28 17.52
C ALA A 162 -11.86 -6.17 16.21
N THR A 163 -10.74 -6.89 16.09
CA THR A 163 -10.35 -7.69 14.92
C THR A 163 -9.23 -8.62 15.38
N GLN A 164 -9.30 -9.91 15.02
CA GLN A 164 -8.33 -10.93 15.47
C GLN A 164 -6.91 -10.66 14.95
N HIS A 165 -6.78 -9.84 13.90
CA HIS A 165 -5.54 -9.58 13.17
C HIS A 165 -5.07 -8.09 13.20
N GLY A 166 -5.76 -7.20 13.92
CA GLY A 166 -5.42 -5.77 13.94
C GLY A 166 -5.86 -5.02 12.66
N ARG A 167 -5.14 -3.96 12.28
CA ARG A 167 -5.35 -3.24 11.00
C ARG A 167 -4.64 -3.93 9.83
N ALA A 168 -5.04 -3.61 8.61
CA ALA A 168 -4.38 -4.01 7.38
C ALA A 168 -3.49 -2.87 6.85
N LEU A 169 -2.38 -3.25 6.25
CA LEU A 169 -1.35 -2.39 5.67
C LEU A 169 -1.27 -2.73 4.18
N GLN A 170 -1.04 -1.72 3.35
CA GLN A 170 -1.10 -1.87 1.90
C GLN A 170 0.25 -1.59 1.24
N CYS A 171 0.64 -2.49 0.35
CA CYS A 171 1.81 -2.36 -0.51
C CYS A 171 1.32 -2.15 -1.95
N GLN A 172 1.88 -1.17 -2.65
CA GLN A 172 1.54 -0.93 -4.05
C GLN A 172 2.74 -0.54 -4.90
N VAL A 173 2.69 -0.86 -6.19
CA VAL A 173 3.55 -0.33 -7.24
C VAL A 173 2.66 0.27 -8.31
N PHE A 174 2.88 1.53 -8.66
CA PHE A 174 2.17 2.24 -9.72
C PHE A 174 3.14 2.71 -10.79
N LEU A 175 2.87 2.35 -12.05
CA LEU A 175 3.69 2.65 -13.21
C LEU A 175 2.83 3.37 -14.25
N THR A 176 3.21 4.59 -14.64
CA THR A 176 2.66 5.22 -15.83
C THR A 176 3.36 4.68 -17.07
N MET A 177 2.58 4.33 -18.08
CA MET A 177 3.06 3.75 -19.32
C MET A 177 2.71 4.71 -20.46
N ASP A 178 3.64 4.88 -21.37
CA ASP A 178 3.38 5.54 -22.65
C ASP A 178 2.73 4.52 -23.61
N ASN A 179 3.22 4.43 -24.84
CA ASN A 179 2.72 3.50 -25.86
C ASN A 179 3.22 2.05 -25.70
N GLU A 180 3.74 1.69 -24.52
CA GLU A 180 4.24 0.35 -24.25
C GLU A 180 3.09 -0.65 -24.01
N ASP A 181 3.31 -1.91 -24.37
CA ASP A 181 2.38 -3.00 -24.11
C ASP A 181 2.49 -3.42 -22.63
N PRO A 182 1.39 -3.39 -21.84
CA PRO A 182 1.40 -3.86 -20.46
C PRO A 182 1.99 -5.27 -20.29
N GLN A 183 1.83 -6.18 -21.26
CA GLN A 183 2.38 -7.53 -21.14
C GLN A 183 3.91 -7.55 -21.12
N GLN A 184 4.56 -6.61 -21.81
CA GLN A 184 6.03 -6.49 -21.81
C GLN A 184 6.57 -5.97 -20.49
N LEU A 185 5.77 -5.16 -19.78
CA LEU A 185 6.14 -4.53 -18.51
C LEU A 185 5.75 -5.37 -17.29
N LEU A 186 4.86 -6.34 -17.47
CA LEU A 186 4.28 -7.11 -16.39
C LEU A 186 5.33 -7.83 -15.56
N GLN A 187 6.33 -8.46 -16.21
CA GLN A 187 7.35 -9.23 -15.51
C GLN A 187 8.20 -8.34 -14.58
N SER A 188 8.81 -7.27 -15.10
CA SER A 188 9.70 -6.42 -14.30
C SER A 188 8.94 -5.59 -13.27
N THR A 189 7.68 -5.22 -13.54
CA THR A 189 6.83 -4.53 -12.55
C THR A 189 6.36 -5.48 -11.45
N THR A 190 6.08 -6.75 -11.80
CA THR A 190 5.78 -7.81 -10.82
C THR A 190 6.97 -8.05 -9.90
N GLU A 191 8.18 -8.18 -10.45
CA GLU A 191 9.40 -8.31 -9.63
C GLU A 191 9.54 -7.15 -8.63
N LEU A 192 9.37 -5.91 -9.11
CA LEU A 192 9.40 -4.73 -8.24
C LEU A 192 8.35 -4.81 -7.12
N HIS A 193 7.13 -5.21 -7.41
CA HIS A 193 6.08 -5.35 -6.40
C HIS A 193 6.38 -6.46 -5.38
N LEU A 194 6.78 -7.64 -5.85
CA LEU A 194 7.04 -8.79 -4.99
C LEU A 194 8.20 -8.55 -4.03
N VAL A 195 9.27 -7.91 -4.51
CA VAL A 195 10.42 -7.54 -3.67
C VAL A 195 10.03 -6.47 -2.66
N THR A 196 9.38 -5.38 -3.09
CA THR A 196 9.05 -4.28 -2.19
C THR A 196 8.02 -4.67 -1.12
N ARG A 197 6.98 -5.44 -1.46
CA ARG A 197 6.00 -5.92 -0.46
C ARG A 197 6.64 -6.80 0.61
N GLN A 198 7.60 -7.65 0.22
CA GLN A 198 8.31 -8.52 1.15
C GLN A 198 9.18 -7.70 2.11
N LEU A 199 9.88 -6.69 1.59
CA LEU A 199 10.69 -5.79 2.40
C LEU A 199 9.84 -4.96 3.36
N PHE A 200 8.68 -4.45 2.92
CA PHE A 200 7.75 -3.76 3.81
C PHE A 200 7.26 -4.65 4.95
N LEU A 201 6.92 -5.91 4.66
CA LEU A 201 6.55 -6.89 5.68
C LEU A 201 7.71 -7.13 6.67
N MET A 202 8.94 -7.29 6.18
CA MET A 202 10.13 -7.47 7.03
C MET A 202 10.38 -6.25 7.92
N CYS A 203 10.38 -5.04 7.36
CA CYS A 203 10.53 -3.79 8.13
C CYS A 203 9.45 -3.66 9.21
N TRP A 204 8.22 -4.06 8.89
CA TRP A 204 7.10 -4.07 9.84
C TRP A 204 7.31 -5.08 10.98
N GLN A 205 7.69 -6.31 10.66
CA GLN A 205 7.91 -7.35 11.65
C GLN A 205 9.10 -7.03 12.55
N ASP A 206 10.23 -6.57 12.00
CA ASP A 206 11.44 -6.28 12.75
C ASP A 206 11.22 -5.18 13.80
N ARG A 207 10.52 -4.12 13.42
CA ARG A 207 10.26 -2.98 14.30
C ARG A 207 9.19 -3.25 15.34
N ASN A 208 8.21 -4.10 15.05
CA ASN A 208 7.23 -4.51 16.04
C ASN A 208 7.75 -5.59 17.01
N ARG A 209 8.76 -6.38 16.60
CA ARG A 209 9.44 -7.32 17.51
C ARG A 209 10.40 -6.62 18.47
N ASN A 210 11.00 -5.50 18.07
CA ASN A 210 11.97 -4.74 18.87
C ASN A 210 11.53 -3.28 19.12
N PRO A 211 10.48 -3.02 19.92
CA PRO A 211 9.98 -1.67 20.16
C PRO A 211 10.95 -0.76 20.92
N VAL A 212 11.95 -1.32 21.60
CA VAL A 212 12.86 -0.61 22.53
C VAL A 212 13.94 0.21 21.80
N ALA A 213 14.19 -0.01 20.51
CA ALA A 213 15.24 0.69 19.77
C ALA A 213 14.84 2.09 19.26
N ASN A 214 13.54 2.45 19.30
CA ASN A 214 13.02 3.64 18.62
C ASN A 214 12.44 4.74 19.53
N GLY A 215 12.73 4.70 20.83
CA GLY A 215 12.42 5.82 21.71
C GLY A 215 12.66 5.52 23.18
N ASP A 216 13.81 5.97 23.71
CA ASP A 216 13.89 6.97 24.78
C ASP A 216 15.34 7.08 25.31
N GLU A 217 16.19 7.87 24.65
CA GLU A 217 17.44 8.40 25.24
C GLU A 217 17.24 9.80 25.83
N SER A 218 16.00 10.20 26.16
CA SER A 218 15.72 11.51 26.77
C SER A 218 15.55 11.50 28.30
N GLY A 219 15.92 10.40 28.96
CA GLY A 219 15.69 10.19 30.40
C GLY A 219 16.91 9.93 31.29
N ARG A 220 18.13 10.36 30.93
CA ARG A 220 19.33 10.22 31.80
C ARG A 220 20.15 11.49 31.98
N GLU A 221 19.56 12.52 32.58
CA GLU A 221 20.22 13.64 33.27
C GLU A 221 19.21 14.19 34.29
N LEU A 222 19.43 14.40 35.60
CA LEU A 222 20.57 14.33 36.51
C LEU A 222 20.00 13.93 37.90
N GLN A 223 20.59 12.93 38.56
CA GLN A 223 20.61 12.90 40.02
C GLN A 223 22.06 13.16 40.44
N HIS A 224 22.31 14.37 40.95
CA HIS A 224 23.48 14.64 41.76
C HIS A 224 23.05 14.85 43.23
N PRO A 225 23.88 14.39 44.17
CA PRO A 225 23.58 14.32 45.60
C PRO A 225 23.52 15.68 46.30
#